data_AF-A0A7S0M5K1-F1
#
_entry.id   AF-A0A7S0M5K1-F1
#
_cell.length_a   1.000
_cell.length_b   1.000
_cell.length_c   1.000
_cell.angle_alpha   90.00
_cell.angle_beta   90.00
_cell.angle_gamma   90.00
#
_symmetry.space_group_name_H-M   'P 1'
#
loop_
_entity.id
_entity.type
_entity.pdbx_description
1 polymer ?
#
loop_
_entity_poly.entity_id
_entity_poly.type
_entity_poly.pdbx_seq_one_letter_code
_entity_poly.pdbx_strand_id
1 'polypeptide(L)'
;APAAYPASATATGGGGGVQAAFASGGCDGAVRVWRIADSGEIKADEAFERAYKDASHSGWVRDVAWAPSIGLPGQCVASCAEDKLVHIWVQHPTGAWTCKRLPPFEAVVWRLSWSVAGNVLAVSAGDGKVTLWKEGLDGEWRLLEALNDAA
;
A
#
# COMPACT_ATOMS: atom_id res chain seq x y z
N ALA A 1 -5.11 -5.32 -4.54
CA ALA A 1 -6.05 -4.76 -3.55
C ALA A 1 -6.87 -3.61 -4.14
N PRO A 2 -8.19 -3.56 -3.92
CA PRO A 2 -9.02 -2.42 -4.28
C PRO A 2 -8.76 -1.22 -3.34
N ALA A 3 -8.89 0.00 -3.87
CA ALA A 3 -8.96 1.19 -3.03
C ALA A 3 -10.31 1.22 -2.30
N ALA A 4 -10.28 1.51 -1.00
CA ALA A 4 -11.49 1.69 -0.20
C ALA A 4 -11.70 3.19 0.05
N TYR A 5 -12.78 3.73 -0.53
CA TYR A 5 -13.23 5.10 -0.33
C TYR A 5 -14.38 5.13 0.67
N PRO A 6 -14.47 6.17 1.52
CA PRO A 6 -15.63 6.34 2.39
C PRO A 6 -16.87 6.59 1.53
N ALA A 7 -18.01 5.99 1.90
CA ALA A 7 -19.26 6.07 1.14
C ALA A 7 -19.74 7.52 0.90
N SER A 8 -19.39 8.47 1.77
CA SER A 8 -19.71 9.90 1.62
C SER A 8 -18.97 10.60 0.49
N ALA A 9 -17.91 10.02 -0.06
CA ALA A 9 -17.16 10.57 -1.19
C ALA A 9 -17.79 10.21 -2.55
N THR A 10 -18.92 9.50 -2.56
CA THR A 10 -19.63 9.10 -3.79
C THR A 10 -20.72 10.09 -4.25
N ALA A 11 -20.82 11.28 -3.65
CA ALA A 11 -21.86 12.26 -3.97
C ALA A 11 -21.37 13.42 -4.86
N THR A 12 -21.68 13.29 -6.16
CA THR A 12 -22.08 14.32 -7.15
C THR A 12 -21.39 15.70 -7.19
N GLY A 13 -20.78 16.01 -8.34
CA GLY A 13 -20.83 17.34 -8.97
C GLY A 13 -19.54 18.15 -8.97
N GLY A 14 -18.85 18.19 -10.12
CA GLY A 14 -17.86 19.21 -10.45
C GLY A 14 -16.39 18.82 -10.27
N GLY A 15 -15.75 18.38 -11.35
CA GLY A 15 -14.30 18.54 -11.56
C GLY A 15 -13.35 17.88 -10.55
N GLY A 16 -13.57 16.62 -10.20
CA GLY A 16 -12.66 15.86 -9.33
C GLY A 16 -13.30 14.62 -8.74
N GLY A 17 -13.93 13.79 -9.59
CA GLY A 17 -14.61 12.58 -9.14
C GLY A 17 -13.65 11.60 -8.45
N VAL A 18 -14.15 10.91 -7.42
CA VAL A 18 -13.48 9.75 -6.84
C VAL A 18 -13.44 8.66 -7.90
N GLN A 19 -12.30 8.55 -8.58
CA GLN A 19 -12.06 7.48 -9.54
C GLN A 19 -11.82 6.19 -8.75
N ALA A 20 -12.62 5.15 -9.03
CA ALA A 20 -12.35 3.83 -8.49
C ALA A 20 -10.92 3.41 -8.87
N ALA A 21 -10.19 2.82 -7.94
CA ALA A 21 -8.80 2.46 -8.16
C ALA A 21 -8.48 1.12 -7.51
N PHE A 22 -7.46 0.46 -8.01
CA PHE A 22 -6.94 -0.77 -7.42
C PHE A 22 -5.45 -0.91 -7.71
N ALA A 23 -4.75 -1.64 -6.85
CA ALA A 23 -3.33 -1.93 -6.99
C ALA A 23 -3.12 -3.43 -7.26
N SER A 24 -2.11 -3.74 -8.06
CA SER A 24 -1.72 -5.12 -8.41
C SER A 24 -0.21 -5.29 -8.29
N GLY A 25 0.23 -6.45 -7.83
CA GLY A 25 1.63 -6.88 -7.85
C GLY A 25 1.82 -8.06 -8.81
N GLY A 26 2.95 -8.12 -9.50
CA GLY A 26 3.26 -9.16 -10.47
C GLY A 26 4.54 -9.95 -10.19
N CYS A 27 4.71 -11.05 -10.92
CA CYS A 27 5.96 -11.81 -10.97
C CYS A 27 7.06 -11.11 -11.81
N ASP A 28 6.72 -10.02 -12.49
CA ASP A 28 7.68 -9.09 -13.11
C ASP A 28 8.38 -8.20 -12.07
N GLY A 29 8.05 -8.39 -10.79
CA GLY A 29 8.56 -7.60 -9.69
C GLY A 29 7.93 -6.22 -9.61
N ALA A 30 6.96 -5.87 -10.47
CA ALA A 30 6.35 -4.55 -10.48
C ALA A 30 5.07 -4.49 -9.64
N VAL A 31 4.87 -3.32 -9.03
CA VAL A 31 3.58 -2.92 -8.46
C VAL A 31 3.00 -1.85 -9.38
N ARG A 32 1.71 -1.94 -9.65
CA ARG A 32 0.98 -0.96 -10.46
C ARG A 32 -0.27 -0.53 -9.73
N VAL A 33 -0.57 0.76 -9.84
CA VAL A 33 -1.85 1.34 -9.42
C VAL A 33 -2.64 1.67 -10.68
N TRP A 34 -3.90 1.25 -10.70
CA TRP A 34 -4.82 1.43 -11.80
C TRP A 34 -5.96 2.34 -11.36
N ARG A 35 -6.33 3.30 -12.20
CA ARG A 35 -7.47 4.18 -12.03
C ARG A 35 -8.52 3.87 -13.08
N ILE A 36 -9.76 3.87 -12.65
CA ILE A 36 -10.94 3.59 -13.46
C ILE A 36 -11.67 4.92 -13.65
N ALA A 37 -11.70 5.39 -14.89
CA ALA A 37 -12.45 6.57 -15.27
C ALA A 37 -13.96 6.29 -15.23
N ASP A 38 -14.78 7.35 -15.22
CA ASP A 38 -16.24 7.22 -15.26
C ASP A 38 -16.75 6.50 -16.53
N SER A 39 -15.95 6.53 -17.60
CA SER A 39 -16.20 5.76 -18.84
C SER A 39 -15.98 4.25 -18.70
N GLY A 40 -15.44 3.79 -17.56
CA GLY A 40 -14.98 2.42 -17.35
C GLY A 40 -13.58 2.13 -17.89
N GLU A 41 -12.92 3.12 -18.52
CA GLU A 41 -11.56 2.98 -19.01
C GLU A 41 -10.58 2.84 -17.84
N ILE A 42 -9.70 1.83 -17.89
CA ILE A 42 -8.69 1.56 -16.87
C ILE A 42 -7.33 2.04 -17.36
N LYS A 43 -6.69 2.95 -16.62
CA LYS A 43 -5.34 3.46 -16.91
C LYS A 43 -4.42 3.26 -15.73
N ALA A 44 -3.13 3.02 -16.01
CA ALA A 44 -2.11 3.04 -14.98
C ALA A 44 -1.93 4.46 -14.43
N ASP A 45 -1.67 4.58 -13.14
CA ASP A 45 -1.30 5.84 -12.50
C ASP A 45 0.16 6.17 -12.80
N GLU A 46 0.38 7.08 -13.75
CA GLU A 46 1.72 7.51 -14.18
C GLU A 46 2.55 8.11 -13.03
N ALA A 47 1.90 8.76 -12.06
CA ALA A 47 2.61 9.31 -10.90
C ALA A 47 3.11 8.20 -9.99
N PHE A 48 2.33 7.12 -9.83
CA PHE A 48 2.78 5.92 -9.12
C PHE A 48 3.92 5.24 -9.87
N GLU A 49 3.80 5.03 -11.18
CA GLU A 49 4.84 4.38 -11.97
C GLU A 49 6.19 5.12 -11.90
N ARG A 50 6.16 6.46 -11.94
CA ARG A 50 7.36 7.27 -11.77
C ARG A 50 8.00 7.06 -10.41
N ALA A 51 7.22 7.12 -9.33
CA ALA A 51 7.73 6.86 -7.98
C ALA A 51 8.23 5.40 -7.82
N TYR A 52 7.56 4.46 -8.48
CA TYR A 52 7.89 3.05 -8.41
C TYR A 52 9.24 2.71 -9.02
N LYS A 53 9.62 3.39 -10.13
CA LYS A 53 10.93 3.19 -10.77
C LYS A 53 12.09 3.41 -9.80
N ASP A 54 11.97 4.37 -8.89
CA ASP A 54 13.03 4.72 -7.92
C ASP A 54 13.06 3.78 -6.71
N ALA A 55 11.99 3.01 -6.47
CA ALA A 55 11.87 2.09 -5.34
C ALA A 55 11.23 0.76 -5.76
N SER A 56 11.73 0.18 -6.86
CA SER A 56 11.27 -1.11 -7.38
C SER A 56 11.69 -2.27 -6.48
N HIS A 57 10.90 -3.34 -6.51
CA HIS A 57 11.27 -4.61 -5.89
C HIS A 57 12.20 -5.39 -6.82
N SER A 58 13.14 -6.15 -6.24
CA SER A 58 14.10 -6.96 -7.01
C SER A 58 13.69 -8.43 -7.18
N GLY A 59 12.50 -8.81 -6.70
CA GLY A 59 11.94 -10.16 -6.79
C GLY A 59 10.43 -10.14 -6.97
N TRP A 60 9.79 -11.31 -6.93
CA TRP A 60 8.34 -11.39 -7.17
C TRP A 60 7.56 -10.68 -6.07
N VAL A 61 6.63 -9.81 -6.48
CA VAL A 61 5.70 -9.19 -5.53
C VAL A 61 4.76 -10.28 -5.02
N ARG A 62 4.73 -10.45 -3.70
CA ARG A 62 3.93 -11.47 -3.02
C ARG A 62 2.55 -10.97 -2.66
N ASP A 63 2.46 -9.73 -2.21
CA ASP A 63 1.20 -9.12 -1.84
C ASP A 63 1.22 -7.60 -2.05
N VAL A 64 0.02 -7.06 -2.25
CA VAL A 64 -0.22 -5.62 -2.34
C VAL A 64 -1.54 -5.30 -1.64
N ALA A 65 -1.46 -4.47 -0.61
CA ALA A 65 -2.59 -4.10 0.23
C ALA A 65 -2.82 -2.58 0.20
N TRP A 66 -4.04 -2.15 -0.09
CA TRP A 66 -4.42 -0.73 -0.09
C TRP A 66 -5.09 -0.39 1.24
N ALA A 67 -4.62 0.65 1.92
CA ALA A 67 -5.15 1.07 3.21
C ALA A 67 -6.53 1.72 3.05
N PRO A 68 -7.52 1.37 3.90
CA PRO A 68 -8.80 2.06 3.89
C PRO A 68 -8.65 3.52 4.32
N SER A 69 -9.16 4.45 3.52
CA SER A 69 -9.16 5.88 3.82
C SER A 69 -10.42 6.23 4.62
N ILE A 70 -10.39 6.02 5.94
CA ILE A 70 -11.49 6.43 6.82
C ILE A 70 -11.23 7.86 7.29
N GLY A 71 -11.75 8.84 6.54
CA GLY A 71 -11.86 10.23 6.98
C GLY A 71 -10.62 11.11 6.81
N LEU A 72 -9.52 10.61 6.26
CA LEU A 72 -8.33 11.40 5.91
C LEU A 72 -7.99 11.29 4.42
N PRO A 73 -7.63 12.40 3.74
CA PRO A 73 -7.44 12.44 2.28
C PRO A 73 -6.18 11.71 1.75
N GLY A 74 -5.45 10.96 2.58
CA GLY A 74 -4.25 10.23 2.17
C GLY A 74 -4.58 8.83 1.65
N GLN A 75 -4.06 8.48 0.47
CA GLN A 75 -4.05 7.11 -0.02
C GLN A 75 -2.74 6.45 0.38
N CYS A 76 -2.81 5.23 0.90
CA CYS A 76 -1.64 4.46 1.30
C CYS A 76 -1.72 3.05 0.72
N VAL A 77 -0.64 2.57 0.13
CA VAL A 77 -0.51 1.22 -0.44
C VAL A 77 0.74 0.59 0.15
N ALA A 78 0.64 -0.65 0.62
CA ALA A 78 1.79 -1.45 1.01
C ALA A 78 2.02 -2.53 -0.05
N SER A 79 3.29 -2.79 -0.36
CA SER A 79 3.71 -3.90 -1.21
C SER A 79 4.86 -4.67 -0.56
N CYS A 80 4.89 -5.98 -0.78
CA CYS A 80 5.96 -6.83 -0.31
C CYS A 80 6.39 -7.83 -1.37
N ALA A 81 7.65 -8.25 -1.32
CA ALA A 81 8.23 -9.15 -2.30
C ALA A 81 9.18 -10.19 -1.68
N GLU A 82 9.70 -11.07 -2.53
CA GLU A 82 10.75 -12.03 -2.21
C GLU A 82 12.07 -11.39 -1.77
N ASP A 83 12.28 -10.11 -2.10
CA ASP A 83 13.45 -9.32 -1.70
C ASP A 83 13.49 -8.99 -0.19
N LYS A 84 12.50 -9.47 0.57
CA LYS A 84 12.35 -9.27 2.02
C LYS A 84 12.11 -7.82 2.42
N LEU A 85 11.69 -7.00 1.45
CA LEU A 85 11.34 -5.60 1.67
C LEU A 85 9.84 -5.42 1.69
N VAL A 86 9.41 -4.46 2.51
CA VAL A 86 8.06 -3.91 2.48
C VAL A 86 8.18 -2.44 2.13
N HIS A 87 7.52 -2.04 1.05
CA HIS A 87 7.43 -0.67 0.61
C HIS A 87 6.05 -0.11 0.98
N ILE A 88 6.04 1.08 1.56
CA ILE A 88 4.86 1.84 1.90
C ILE A 88 4.80 3.06 0.98
N TRP A 89 3.77 3.10 0.15
CA TRP A 89 3.53 4.14 -0.83
C TRP A 89 2.45 5.07 -0.32
N VAL A 90 2.77 6.35 -0.18
CA VAL A 90 1.83 7.38 0.29
C VAL A 90 1.59 8.38 -0.83
N GLN A 91 0.32 8.64 -1.13
CA GLN A 91 -0.06 9.69 -2.07
C GLN A 91 -0.24 11.02 -1.34
N HIS A 92 0.51 12.02 -1.79
CA HIS A 92 0.36 13.40 -1.32
C HIS A 92 -0.87 14.07 -1.97
N PRO A 93 -1.42 15.13 -1.37
CA PRO A 93 -2.53 15.90 -1.96
C PRO A 93 -2.25 16.46 -3.36
N THR A 94 -0.98 16.61 -3.73
CA THR A 94 -0.54 17.01 -5.07
C THR A 94 -0.71 15.90 -6.13
N GLY A 95 -1.10 14.69 -5.71
CA GLY A 95 -1.18 13.49 -6.53
C GLY A 95 0.14 12.71 -6.65
N ALA A 96 1.26 13.29 -6.18
CA ALA A 96 2.56 12.63 -6.19
C ALA A 96 2.62 11.48 -5.17
N TRP A 97 3.31 10.40 -5.54
CA TRP A 97 3.55 9.26 -4.67
C TRP A 97 4.98 9.31 -4.12
N THR A 98 5.14 8.96 -2.85
CA THR A 98 6.44 8.73 -2.21
C THR A 98 6.50 7.35 -1.61
N CYS A 99 7.71 6.78 -1.56
CA CYS A 99 7.96 5.47 -0.98
C CYS A 99 8.74 5.59 0.32
N LYS A 100 8.27 4.93 1.37
CA LYS A 100 9.03 4.63 2.59
C LYS A 100 9.27 3.13 2.65
N ARG A 101 10.41 2.73 3.23
CA ARG A 101 10.76 1.33 3.41
C ARG A 101 10.67 0.99 4.88
N LEU A 102 10.04 -0.15 5.20
CA LEU A 102 10.24 -0.74 6.51
C LEU A 102 11.66 -1.29 6.62
N PRO A 103 12.19 -1.47 7.84
CA PRO A 103 13.41 -2.22 8.07
C PRO A 103 13.35 -3.58 7.35
N PRO A 104 14.47 -4.04 6.74
CA PRO A 104 14.50 -5.32 6.04
C PRO A 104 14.11 -6.49 6.94
N PHE A 105 13.32 -7.42 6.41
CA PHE A 105 12.91 -8.62 7.11
C PHE A 105 13.95 -9.74 6.93
N GLU A 106 14.04 -10.66 7.89
CA GLU A 106 14.99 -11.78 7.82
C GLU A 106 14.57 -12.84 6.78
N ALA A 107 13.27 -12.91 6.49
CA ALA A 107 12.64 -13.85 5.58
C ALA A 107 11.74 -13.15 4.55
N VAL A 108 11.31 -13.92 3.53
CA VAL A 108 10.36 -13.46 2.51
C VAL A 108 9.06 -13.03 3.18
N VAL A 109 8.53 -11.87 2.77
CA VAL A 109 7.25 -11.39 3.26
C VAL A 109 6.14 -11.89 2.33
N TRP A 110 5.15 -12.55 2.92
CA TRP A 110 4.13 -13.27 2.16
C TRP A 110 2.82 -12.51 2.05
N ARG A 111 2.41 -11.83 3.12
CA ARG A 111 1.09 -11.19 3.21
C ARG A 111 1.15 -9.86 3.93
N LEU A 112 0.29 -8.95 3.48
CA LEU A 112 0.09 -7.63 4.04
C LEU A 112 -1.40 -7.40 4.32
N SER A 113 -1.73 -6.86 5.48
CA SER A 113 -3.11 -6.49 5.80
C SER A 113 -3.16 -5.21 6.60
N TRP A 114 -3.97 -4.26 6.14
CA TRP A 114 -4.23 -3.03 6.88
C TRP A 114 -5.30 -3.24 7.94
N SER A 115 -5.16 -2.54 9.07
CA SER A 115 -6.27 -2.36 10.00
C SER A 115 -7.42 -1.65 9.30
N VAL A 116 -8.65 -1.89 9.75
CA VAL A 116 -9.84 -1.22 9.20
C VAL A 116 -9.74 0.30 9.37
N ALA A 117 -9.07 0.76 10.43
CA ALA A 117 -8.78 2.19 10.65
C ALA A 117 -7.69 2.75 9.72
N GLY A 118 -7.00 1.92 8.93
CA GLY A 118 -6.01 2.33 7.94
C GLY A 118 -4.67 2.81 8.50
N ASN A 119 -4.42 2.62 9.79
CA ASN A 119 -3.28 3.19 10.51
C ASN A 119 -2.27 2.18 11.07
N VAL A 120 -2.57 0.89 10.96
CA VAL A 120 -1.69 -0.19 11.39
C VAL A 120 -1.59 -1.20 10.26
N LEU A 121 -0.37 -1.64 9.94
CA LEU A 121 -0.09 -2.66 8.94
C LEU A 121 0.36 -3.94 9.65
N ALA A 122 -0.34 -5.04 9.38
CA ALA A 122 0.12 -6.37 9.72
C ALA A 122 0.95 -6.94 8.57
N VAL A 123 2.12 -7.47 8.90
CA VAL A 123 3.09 -8.05 7.95
C VAL A 123 3.39 -9.48 8.39
N SER A 124 3.11 -10.45 7.53
CA SER A 124 3.45 -11.86 7.76
C SER A 124 4.68 -12.25 6.95
N ALA A 125 5.72 -12.68 7.65
CA ALA A 125 6.98 -13.10 7.05
C ALA A 125 7.19 -14.62 7.20
N GLY A 126 8.08 -15.18 6.38
CA GLY A 126 8.40 -16.60 6.35
C GLY A 126 9.22 -17.10 7.54
N ASP A 127 9.56 -16.23 8.49
CA ASP A 127 10.24 -16.57 9.75
C ASP A 127 9.27 -17.04 10.85
N GLY A 128 7.98 -17.21 10.50
CA GLY A 128 6.94 -17.63 11.43
C GLY A 128 6.44 -16.50 12.33
N LYS A 129 6.78 -15.24 12.05
CA LYS A 129 6.34 -14.08 12.82
C LYS A 129 5.33 -13.25 12.03
N VAL A 130 4.40 -12.64 12.77
CA VAL A 130 3.54 -11.57 12.26
C VAL A 130 3.89 -10.28 13.00
N THR A 131 4.27 -9.25 12.28
CA THR A 131 4.66 -7.97 12.87
C THR A 131 3.62 -6.90 12.58
N LEU A 132 3.36 -6.06 13.58
CA LEU A 132 2.45 -4.92 13.48
C LEU A 132 3.26 -3.63 13.39
N TRP A 133 2.94 -2.80 12.42
CA TRP A 133 3.67 -1.56 12.13
C TRP A 133 2.74 -0.37 12.10
N LYS A 134 3.24 0.77 12.58
CA LYS A 134 2.50 2.04 12.56
C LYS A 134 3.42 3.21 12.28
N GLU A 135 2.91 4.17 11.53
CA GLU A 135 3.59 5.44 11.27
C GLU A 135 3.50 6.36 12.49
N GLY A 136 4.63 6.92 12.90
CA GLY A 136 4.74 7.97 13.92
C GLY A 136 4.37 9.34 13.36
N LEU A 137 4.26 10.33 14.25
CA LEU A 137 4.00 11.74 13.88
C LEU A 137 5.16 12.37 13.10
N ASP A 138 6.36 11.80 13.22
CA ASP A 138 7.55 12.12 12.45
C ASP A 138 7.54 11.50 11.04
N GLY A 139 6.53 10.69 10.73
CA GLY A 139 6.45 9.93 9.48
C GLY A 139 7.30 8.66 9.50
N GLU A 140 7.93 8.30 10.60
CA GLU A 140 8.75 7.09 10.65
C GLU A 140 7.90 5.88 11.01
N TRP A 141 8.13 4.76 10.33
CA TRP A 141 7.43 3.52 10.60
C TRP A 141 8.11 2.75 11.71
N ARG A 142 7.34 2.35 12.73
CA ARG A 142 7.85 1.67 13.91
C ARG A 142 7.13 0.36 14.14
N LEU A 143 7.88 -0.64 14.59
CA LEU A 143 7.35 -1.91 15.06
C LEU A 143 6.57 -1.66 16.36
N LEU A 144 5.30 -2.05 16.35
CA LEU A 144 4.45 -2.05 17.55
C LEU A 144 4.60 -3.36 18.31
N GLU A 145 4.48 -4.48 17.61
CA GLU A 145 4.45 -5.80 18.21
C GLU A 145 4.90 -6.86 17.20
N ALA A 146 5.56 -7.91 17.69
CA ALA A 146 5.91 -9.09 16.92
C ALA A 146 5.22 -10.31 17.55
N LEU A 147 4.20 -10.81 16.87
CA LEU A 147 3.44 -11.98 17.25
C LEU A 147 4.20 -13.22 16.75
N ASN A 148 4.36 -14.20 17.64
CA ASN A 148 4.90 -15.51 17.34
C ASN A 148 3.97 -16.56 17.98
N ASP A 149 4.09 -17.81 17.55
CA ASP A 149 3.28 -18.93 18.07
C ASP A 149 3.62 -19.33 19.52
N ALA A 150 4.28 -18.47 20.32
CA ALA A 150 4.54 -18.74 21.72
C ALA A 150 3.27 -18.45 22.55
N ALA A 151 2.40 -19.46 22.62
CA ALA A 151 1.41 -19.67 23.68
C ALA A 151 1.77 -20.93 24.48
#